data_AF-A0A0D0PJH3-F1
#
_entry.id   AF-A0A0D0PJH3-F1
#
_cell.length_a   1.000
_cell.length_b   1.000
_cell.length_c   1.000
_cell.angle_alpha   90.00
_cell.angle_beta   90.00
_cell.angle_gamma   90.00
#
_symmetry.space_group_name_H-M   'P 1'
#
loop_
_entity.id
_entity.type
_entity.pdbx_description
1 polymer ?
#
loop_
_entity_poly.entity_id
_entity_poly.type
_entity_poly.pdbx_seq_one_letter_code
_entity_poly.pdbx_strand_id
1 'polypeptide(L)'
;ALAQAIRRLREAGIQLSDRRIVKSQRLIAAAALLRGHREASEADLWPLLYVLPTRETQQHGREVLKDLLAQCNNSHLFSAVEEATLQPMARLHRLLETAEDYLGRSEPPASPLLEALLREIDANFNSQTIPQRLHEVRGKVAHLLSAQA
;
A
#
# COMPACT_ATOMS: atom_id res chain seq x y z
N ALA A 1 -12.07 12.58 6.51
CA ALA A 1 -12.01 11.19 6.00
C ALA A 1 -12.53 10.12 6.98
N LEU A 2 -11.97 9.95 8.20
CA LEU A 2 -12.38 8.87 9.13
C LEU A 2 -13.89 8.81 9.44
N ALA A 3 -14.51 9.95 9.77
CA ALA A 3 -15.96 9.99 10.05
C ALA A 3 -16.81 9.50 8.86
N GLN A 4 -16.36 9.74 7.63
CA GLN A 4 -17.03 9.26 6.42
C GLN A 4 -16.85 7.75 6.24
N ALA A 5 -15.65 7.21 6.50
CA ALA A 5 -15.40 5.77 6.48
C ALA A 5 -16.30 5.04 7.50
N ILE A 6 -16.44 5.57 8.72
CA ILE A 6 -17.35 5.01 9.74
C ILE A 6 -18.81 5.06 9.28
N ARG A 7 -19.25 6.14 8.63
CA ARG A 7 -20.61 6.23 8.07
C ARG A 7 -20.85 5.16 7.00
N ARG A 8 -19.94 5.01 6.04
CA ARG A 8 -20.02 3.96 5.00
C ARG A 8 -20.09 2.55 5.59
N LEU A 9 -19.27 2.27 6.60
CA LEU A 9 -19.30 0.99 7.31
C LEU A 9 -20.67 0.74 7.98
N ARG A 10 -21.24 1.76 8.65
CA ARG A 10 -22.57 1.66 9.27
C ARG A 10 -23.68 1.44 8.25
N GLU A 11 -23.65 2.16 7.13
CA GLU A 11 -24.59 2.00 6.01
C GLU A 11 -24.54 0.58 5.43
N ALA A 12 -23.35 -0.04 5.42
CA ALA A 12 -23.15 -1.42 4.99
C ALA A 12 -23.45 -2.48 6.07
N GLY A 13 -24.04 -2.09 7.20
CA GLY A 13 -24.40 -2.99 8.31
C GLY A 13 -23.24 -3.33 9.27
N ILE A 14 -22.06 -2.75 9.08
CA ILE A 14 -20.88 -2.97 9.94
C ILE A 14 -20.90 -1.97 11.09
N GLN A 15 -21.37 -2.42 12.26
CA GLN A 15 -21.42 -1.58 13.46
C GLN A 15 -20.09 -1.60 14.22
N LEU A 16 -19.61 -0.41 14.59
CA LEU A 16 -18.44 -0.21 15.44
C LEU A 16 -18.85 0.46 16.74
N SER A 17 -18.47 -0.14 17.87
CA SER A 17 -18.65 0.49 19.17
C SER A 17 -17.72 1.69 19.34
N ASP A 18 -18.10 2.65 20.20
CA ASP A 18 -17.31 3.85 20.48
C ASP A 18 -15.87 3.51 20.91
N ARG A 19 -15.71 2.46 21.72
CA ARG A 19 -14.38 1.95 22.11
C ARG A 19 -13.51 1.58 20.92
N ARG A 20 -14.08 0.96 19.88
CA ARG A 20 -13.36 0.60 18.64
C ARG A 20 -13.05 1.83 17.80
N ILE A 21 -13.96 2.79 17.74
CA ILE A 21 -13.74 4.06 17.05
C ILE A 21 -12.55 4.81 17.66
N VAL A 22 -12.49 4.93 19.00
CA VAL A 22 -11.36 5.56 19.70
C VAL A 22 -10.04 4.79 19.48
N LYS A 23 -10.06 3.45 19.49
CA LYS A 23 -8.88 2.65 19.14
C LYS A 23 -8.42 2.89 17.70
N SER A 24 -9.35 3.00 16.76
CA SER A 24 -9.06 3.27 15.35
C SER A 24 -8.35 4.61 15.19
N GLN A 25 -8.85 5.66 15.86
CA GLN A 25 -8.23 6.99 15.85
C GLN A 25 -6.76 6.94 16.31
N ARG A 26 -6.47 6.19 17.38
CA ARG A 26 -5.10 6.03 17.89
C ARG A 26 -4.18 5.31 16.90
N LEU A 27 -4.68 4.23 16.27
CA LEU A 27 -3.91 3.48 15.27
C LEU A 27 -3.63 4.31 14.01
N ILE A 28 -4.62 5.07 13.54
CA ILE A 28 -4.50 5.96 12.40
C ILE A 28 -3.49 7.09 12.69
N ALA A 29 -3.54 7.68 13.90
CA ALA A 29 -2.56 8.67 14.32
C ALA A 29 -1.14 8.09 14.40
N ALA A 30 -0.98 6.85 14.88
CA ALA A 30 0.31 6.17 14.90
C ALA A 30 0.84 5.88 13.49
N ALA A 31 -0.03 5.46 12.55
CA ALA A 31 0.36 5.25 11.16
C ALA A 31 0.88 6.56 10.51
N ALA A 32 0.18 7.68 10.76
CA ALA A 32 0.60 9.00 10.27
C ALA A 32 1.96 9.43 10.85
N LEU A 33 2.15 9.22 12.16
CA LEU A 33 3.42 9.51 12.83
C LEU A 33 4.57 8.69 12.25
N LEU A 34 4.35 7.40 12.01
CA LEU A 34 5.35 6.54 11.39
C LEU A 34 5.66 6.94 9.95
N ARG A 35 4.72 7.56 9.22
CA ARG A 35 4.98 8.15 7.90
C ARG A 35 5.67 9.52 7.97
N GLY A 36 5.98 10.03 9.18
CA GLY A 36 6.63 11.33 9.36
C GLY A 36 5.68 12.53 9.41
N HIS A 37 4.37 12.31 9.52
CA HIS A 37 3.37 13.38 9.59
C HIS A 37 2.79 13.54 10.99
N ARG A 38 2.50 14.79 11.37
CA ARG A 38 1.84 15.11 12.65
C ARG A 38 0.32 14.98 12.61
N GLU A 39 -0.25 14.99 11.40
CA GLU A 39 -1.68 14.89 11.17
C GLU A 39 -1.98 13.72 10.25
N ALA A 40 -3.03 12.96 10.59
CA ALA A 40 -3.47 11.84 9.79
C ALA A 40 -4.24 12.29 8.55
N SER A 41 -4.02 11.56 7.47
CA SER A 41 -4.62 11.80 6.15
C SER A 41 -5.39 10.56 5.68
N GLU A 42 -5.97 10.64 4.47
CA GLU A 42 -6.61 9.48 3.82
C GLU A 42 -5.66 8.30 3.66
N ALA A 43 -4.36 8.57 3.48
CA ALA A 43 -3.35 7.54 3.34
C ALA A 43 -3.14 6.69 4.62
N ASP A 44 -3.66 7.12 5.76
CA ASP A 44 -3.48 6.48 7.07
C ASP A 44 -4.72 5.70 7.55
N LEU A 45 -5.75 5.55 6.72
CA LEU A 45 -7.03 4.97 7.13
C LEU A 45 -7.06 3.44 7.20
N TRP A 46 -6.10 2.76 6.58
CA TRP A 46 -6.00 1.30 6.53
C TRP A 46 -6.10 0.57 7.90
N PRO A 47 -5.66 1.12 9.05
CA PRO A 47 -5.81 0.44 10.34
C PRO A 47 -7.27 0.28 10.79
N LEU A 48 -8.21 1.00 10.18
CA LEU A 48 -9.64 0.84 10.43
C LEU A 48 -10.13 -0.59 10.15
N LEU A 49 -9.47 -1.32 9.25
CA LEU A 49 -9.82 -2.71 8.96
C LEU A 49 -9.46 -3.64 10.12
N TYR A 50 -8.33 -3.42 10.79
CA TYR A 50 -7.90 -4.27 11.91
C TYR A 50 -8.76 -4.13 13.16
N VAL A 51 -9.55 -3.06 13.27
CA VAL A 51 -10.53 -2.93 14.36
C VAL A 51 -11.85 -3.64 14.06
N LEU A 52 -12.06 -4.20 12.86
CA LEU A 52 -13.25 -4.97 12.53
C LEU A 52 -13.13 -6.38 13.16
N PRO A 53 -14.20 -6.87 13.83
CA PRO A 53 -14.12 -8.00 14.75
C PRO A 53 -13.82 -9.35 14.11
N THR A 54 -14.22 -9.56 12.87
CA THR A 54 -14.19 -10.87 12.20
C THR A 54 -13.54 -10.75 10.84
N ARG A 55 -12.99 -11.86 10.33
CA ARG A 55 -12.43 -11.89 8.96
C ARG A 55 -13.46 -11.53 7.90
N GLU A 56 -14.70 -11.95 8.10
CA GLU A 56 -15.83 -11.63 7.22
C GLU A 56 -16.13 -10.12 7.22
N THR A 57 -16.23 -9.49 8.39
CA THR A 57 -16.44 -8.03 8.48
C THR A 57 -15.24 -7.25 7.96
N GLN A 58 -14.02 -7.76 8.10
CA GLN A 58 -12.82 -7.19 7.46
C GLN A 58 -12.90 -7.23 5.94
N GLN A 59 -13.35 -8.35 5.37
CA GLN A 59 -13.51 -8.50 3.93
C GLN A 59 -14.62 -7.59 3.38
N HIS A 60 -15.79 -7.58 4.02
CA HIS A 60 -16.88 -6.68 3.66
C HIS A 60 -16.48 -5.21 3.80
N GLY A 61 -15.76 -4.88 4.88
CA GLY A 61 -15.21 -3.53 5.10
C GLY A 61 -14.22 -3.09 4.02
N ARG A 62 -13.41 -4.01 3.47
CA ARG A 62 -12.54 -3.71 2.33
C ARG A 62 -13.32 -3.33 1.08
N GLU A 63 -14.40 -4.07 0.79
CA GLU A 63 -15.24 -3.80 -0.38
C GLU A 63 -15.94 -2.45 -0.26
N VAL A 64 -16.54 -2.17 0.91
CA VAL A 64 -17.23 -0.91 1.22
C VAL A 64 -16.30 0.30 1.17
N LEU A 65 -15.04 0.12 1.57
CA LEU A 65 -14.05 1.20 1.67
C LEU A 65 -13.06 1.22 0.49
N LYS A 66 -13.28 0.43 -0.56
CA LYS A 66 -12.33 0.24 -1.67
C LYS A 66 -11.72 1.54 -2.19
N ASP A 67 -12.53 2.56 -2.44
CA ASP A 67 -12.07 3.85 -2.98
C ASP A 67 -11.20 4.63 -1.98
N LEU A 68 -11.55 4.58 -0.69
CA LEU A 68 -10.75 5.20 0.38
C LEU A 68 -9.44 4.44 0.59
N LEU A 69 -9.49 3.11 0.51
CA LEU A 69 -8.32 2.25 0.66
C LEU A 69 -7.33 2.37 -0.51
N ALA A 70 -7.78 2.79 -1.69
CA ALA A 70 -6.91 3.07 -2.83
C ALA A 70 -5.93 4.24 -2.59
N GLN A 71 -6.24 5.09 -1.62
CA GLN A 71 -5.39 6.21 -1.23
C GLN A 71 -4.43 5.84 -0.08
N CYS A 72 -4.62 4.67 0.56
CA CYS A 72 -3.80 4.22 1.68
C CYS A 72 -2.35 3.92 1.26
N ASN A 73 -1.40 4.51 1.97
CA ASN A 73 0.03 4.27 1.77
C ASN A 73 0.83 4.61 3.04
N ASN A 74 1.92 3.87 3.27
CA ASN A 74 2.86 4.15 4.34
C ASN A 74 4.26 3.63 3.96
N SER A 75 5.24 4.52 3.84
CA SER A 75 6.62 4.19 3.46
C SER A 75 7.31 3.22 4.42
N HIS A 76 6.96 3.26 5.71
CA HIS A 76 7.57 2.40 6.73
C HIS A 76 6.77 1.13 7.02
N LEU A 77 5.49 1.09 6.67
CA LEU A 77 4.57 -0.02 6.96
C LEU A 77 3.94 -0.63 5.70
N PHE A 78 4.69 -0.66 4.59
CA PHE A 78 4.15 -1.08 3.28
C PHE A 78 3.40 -2.43 3.35
N SER A 79 3.98 -3.41 4.05
CA SER A 79 3.42 -4.76 4.15
C SER A 79 2.09 -4.77 4.90
N ALA A 80 1.96 -3.98 5.97
CA ALA A 80 0.71 -3.85 6.71
C ALA A 80 -0.37 -3.14 5.88
N VAL A 81 0.01 -2.16 5.05
CA VAL A 81 -0.92 -1.50 4.12
C VAL A 81 -1.37 -2.47 3.03
N GLU A 82 -0.46 -3.24 2.44
CA GLU A 82 -0.79 -4.28 1.45
C GLU A 82 -1.74 -5.32 2.04
N GLU A 83 -1.44 -5.86 3.22
CA GLU A 83 -2.26 -6.86 3.88
C GLU A 83 -3.66 -6.32 4.25
N ALA A 84 -3.72 -5.10 4.80
CA ALA A 84 -4.97 -4.49 5.17
C ALA A 84 -5.85 -4.23 3.95
N THR A 85 -5.30 -3.56 2.94
CA THR A 85 -6.07 -3.09 1.78
C THR A 85 -6.34 -4.19 0.75
N LEU A 86 -5.53 -5.25 0.73
CA LEU A 86 -5.48 -6.26 -0.34
C LEU A 86 -5.38 -5.62 -1.73
N GLN A 87 -4.79 -4.42 -1.84
CA GLN A 87 -4.72 -3.68 -3.10
C GLN A 87 -3.34 -3.76 -3.76
N PRO A 88 -3.28 -3.92 -5.11
CA PRO A 88 -2.05 -3.83 -5.90
C PRO A 88 -1.29 -2.50 -5.78
N MET A 89 -1.94 -1.43 -5.30
CA MET A 89 -1.38 -0.08 -5.31
C MET A 89 -0.29 0.16 -4.27
N ALA A 90 -0.38 -0.46 -3.08
CA ALA A 90 0.69 -0.39 -2.09
C ALA A 90 1.95 -1.12 -2.59
N ARG A 91 1.76 -2.25 -3.28
CA ARG A 91 2.84 -2.99 -3.95
C ARG A 91 3.45 -2.22 -5.10
N LEU A 92 2.61 -1.65 -5.95
CA LEU A 92 3.04 -0.77 -7.02
C LEU A 92 3.94 0.34 -6.48
N HIS A 93 3.53 1.01 -5.40
CA HIS A 93 4.29 2.11 -4.81
C HIS A 93 5.65 1.64 -4.29
N ARG A 94 5.71 0.53 -3.54
CA ARG A 94 7.00 -0.03 -3.07
C ARG A 94 7.91 -0.42 -4.23
N LEU A 95 7.36 -1.08 -5.27
CA LEU A 95 8.14 -1.51 -6.42
C LEU A 95 8.70 -0.31 -7.19
N LEU A 96 7.93 0.76 -7.31
CA LEU A 96 8.38 2.03 -7.88
C LEU A 96 9.48 2.68 -7.03
N GLU A 97 9.27 2.81 -5.71
CA GLU A 97 10.24 3.42 -4.80
C GLU A 97 11.57 2.65 -4.79
N THR A 98 11.51 1.31 -4.71
CA THR A 98 12.71 0.45 -4.76
C THR A 98 13.46 0.61 -6.07
N ALA A 99 12.73 0.65 -7.19
CA ALA A 99 13.34 0.77 -8.50
C ALA A 99 13.92 2.18 -8.75
N GLU A 100 13.24 3.23 -8.29
CA GLU A 100 13.73 4.61 -8.35
C GLU A 100 14.99 4.79 -7.51
N ASP A 101 15.05 4.18 -6.31
CA ASP A 101 16.28 4.13 -5.49
C ASP A 101 17.43 3.45 -6.24
N TYR A 102 17.20 2.29 -6.86
CA TYR A 102 18.22 1.57 -7.61
C TYR A 102 18.76 2.38 -8.80
N LEU A 103 17.88 3.08 -9.52
CA LEU A 103 18.24 3.93 -10.65
C LEU A 103 18.92 5.25 -10.23
N GLY A 104 18.71 5.71 -9.00
CA GLY A 104 19.28 6.94 -8.46
C GLY A 104 20.67 6.79 -7.84
N ARG A 105 21.13 5.56 -7.57
CA ARG A 105 22.45 5.31 -6.97
C ARG A 105 23.58 5.53 -7.98
N SER A 106 24.69 6.12 -7.50
CA SER A 106 25.92 6.26 -8.31
C SER A 106 26.55 4.91 -8.62
N GLU A 107 26.48 3.97 -7.67
CA GLU A 107 26.85 2.58 -7.88
C GLU A 107 25.57 1.73 -7.89
N PRO A 108 25.27 1.06 -9.01
CA PRO A 108 24.06 0.28 -9.09
C PRO A 108 24.14 -0.95 -8.17
N PRO A 109 23.01 -1.44 -7.67
CA PRO A 109 22.99 -2.64 -6.84
C PRO A 109 23.43 -3.87 -7.65
N ALA A 110 23.87 -4.91 -6.95
CA ALA A 110 24.30 -6.16 -7.56
C ALA A 110 23.20 -6.83 -8.39
N SER A 111 23.57 -7.51 -9.48
CA SER A 111 22.67 -8.19 -10.42
C SER A 111 21.56 -9.03 -9.76
N PRO A 112 21.80 -9.81 -8.69
CA PRO A 112 20.74 -10.60 -8.06
C PRO A 112 19.59 -9.76 -7.47
N LEU A 113 19.87 -8.54 -7.00
CA LEU A 113 18.84 -7.63 -6.48
C LEU A 113 17.99 -7.05 -7.61
N LEU A 114 18.62 -6.70 -8.73
CA LEU A 114 17.92 -6.25 -9.93
C LEU A 114 17.02 -7.35 -10.50
N GLU A 115 17.52 -8.58 -10.59
CA GLU A 115 16.74 -9.75 -11.03
C GLU A 115 15.56 -10.05 -10.11
N ALA A 116 15.75 -9.98 -8.79
CA ALA A 116 14.70 -10.20 -7.81
C ALA A 116 13.55 -9.19 -7.97
N LEU A 117 13.89 -7.90 -8.14
CA LEU A 117 12.93 -6.84 -8.37
C LEU A 117 12.15 -7.05 -9.69
N LEU A 118 12.84 -7.39 -10.77
CA LEU A 118 12.20 -7.66 -12.08
C LEU A 118 11.26 -8.86 -12.01
N ARG A 119 11.68 -9.96 -11.37
CA ARG A 119 10.84 -11.13 -11.15
C ARG A 119 9.59 -10.80 -10.35
N GLU A 120 9.72 -9.98 -9.31
CA GLU A 120 8.59 -9.59 -8.50
C GLU A 120 7.58 -8.75 -9.30
N ILE A 121 8.06 -7.82 -10.13
CA ILE A 121 7.21 -7.04 -11.05
C ILE A 121 6.45 -7.99 -12.00
N ASP A 122 7.16 -8.89 -12.66
CA ASP A 122 6.59 -9.78 -13.69
C ASP A 122 5.63 -10.83 -13.10
N ALA A 123 5.83 -11.24 -11.85
CA ALA A 123 4.93 -12.15 -11.16
C ALA A 123 3.60 -11.49 -10.75
N ASN A 124 3.59 -10.16 -10.57
CA ASN A 124 2.44 -9.43 -10.03
C ASN A 124 1.68 -8.61 -11.10
N PHE A 125 2.31 -8.29 -12.23
CA PHE A 125 1.73 -7.48 -13.29
C PHE A 125 1.94 -8.14 -14.65
N ASN A 126 0.88 -8.24 -15.44
CA ASN A 126 0.97 -8.73 -16.81
C ASN A 126 1.01 -7.56 -17.81
N SER A 127 1.28 -7.85 -19.08
CA SER A 127 1.42 -6.83 -20.13
C SER A 127 0.18 -5.96 -20.37
N GLN A 128 -1.00 -6.42 -19.95
CA GLN A 128 -2.25 -5.69 -20.08
C GLN A 128 -2.63 -4.91 -18.81
N THR A 129 -2.08 -5.29 -17.65
CA THR A 129 -2.46 -4.74 -16.34
C THR A 129 -1.36 -3.91 -15.68
N ILE A 130 -0.14 -3.91 -16.21
CA ILE A 130 0.97 -3.14 -15.65
C ILE A 130 0.72 -1.63 -15.78
N PRO A 131 0.77 -0.86 -14.68
CA PRO A 131 0.68 0.60 -14.74
C PRO A 131 1.84 1.19 -15.53
N GLN A 132 1.57 2.22 -16.35
CA GLN A 132 2.54 2.81 -17.27
C GLN A 132 3.87 3.17 -16.60
N ARG A 133 3.82 3.84 -15.45
CA ARG A 133 5.03 4.25 -14.71
C ARG A 133 5.87 3.05 -14.26
N LEU A 134 5.24 1.96 -13.84
CA LEU A 134 5.96 0.73 -13.46
C LEU A 134 6.56 0.04 -14.68
N HIS A 135 5.88 0.08 -15.82
CA HIS A 135 6.39 -0.45 -17.08
C HIS A 135 7.66 0.29 -17.53
N GLU A 136 7.66 1.63 -17.48
CA GLU A 136 8.81 2.46 -17.83
C GLU A 136 10.02 2.17 -16.91
N VAL A 137 9.79 2.11 -15.60
CA VAL A 137 10.84 1.88 -14.62
C VAL A 137 11.39 0.45 -14.72
N ARG A 138 10.53 -0.56 -14.93
CA ARG A 138 10.95 -1.93 -15.21
C ARG A 138 11.90 -2.00 -16.41
N GLY A 139 11.61 -1.27 -17.50
CA GLY A 139 12.47 -1.21 -18.68
C GLY A 139 13.87 -0.65 -18.37
N LYS A 140 13.95 0.40 -17.56
CA LYS A 140 15.22 0.99 -17.12
C LYS A 140 16.03 0.03 -16.24
N VAL A 141 15.38 -0.65 -15.30
CA VAL A 141 16.02 -1.64 -14.42
C VAL A 141 16.55 -2.82 -15.24
N ALA A 142 15.79 -3.31 -16.23
CA ALA A 142 16.23 -4.37 -17.13
C ALA A 142 17.45 -3.95 -17.97
N HIS A 143 17.48 -2.71 -18.46
CA HIS A 143 18.65 -2.18 -19.17
C HIS A 143 19.87 -2.10 -18.24
N LEU A 144 19.69 -1.64 -16.99
CA LEU A 144 20.76 -1.56 -16.00
C LEU A 144 21.35 -2.96 -15.70
N LEU A 145 20.51 -3.98 -15.55
CA LEU A 145 20.95 -5.37 -15.38
C LEU A 145 21.77 -5.85 -16.59
N SER A 146 21.29 -5.58 -17.82
CA SER A 146 22.00 -5.98 -19.04
C SER A 146 23.35 -5.28 -19.23
N ALA A 147 23.53 -4.09 -18.65
CA ALA A 147 24.78 -3.35 -18.70
C ALA A 147 25.83 -3.83 -17.67
N GLN A 148 25.41 -4.64 -16.68
CA GLN A 148 26.30 -5.26 -15.69
C GLN A 148 26.73 -6.69 -16.04
N ALA A 149 26.08 -7.30 -17.04
CA ALA A 149 26.37 -8.66 -17.53
C ALA A 149 27.44 -8.64 -18.63
#